data_AF-A0A7S8C2T1-F1
#
_entry.id   AF-A0A7S8C2T1-F1
#
_cell.length_a   1.000
_cell.length_b   1.000
_cell.length_c   1.000
_cell.angle_alpha   90.00
_cell.angle_beta   90.00
_cell.angle_gamma   90.00
#
_symmetry.space_group_name_H-M   'P 1'
#
loop_
_entity.id
_entity.type
_entity.pdbx_description
1 polymer ?
#
loop_
_entity_poly.entity_id
_entity_poly.type
_entity_poly.pdbx_seq_one_letter_code
_entity_poly.pdbx_strand_id
1 'polypeptide(L)'
;MEPLRLLEMGLLRTDIQERNPGGPHASVPSLAMWRDYLPNATIYGFDIADFSAAPAMPGVHILRGNSGRLEDLDRLIAQSGGLFDVIVDDASHASHHQQIALARLFPRLRPGGLYCIENLHHQPAGIEPGNAVRTLDLLRALACGRGRETPHLDRHALAEIKAAIADIAFYDSLDRSFGEIHRDALAILRRR
;
A
#
# COMPACT_ATOMS: atom_id res chain seq x y z
N MET A 1 8.28 -3.23 -25.17
CA MET A 1 7.46 -3.49 -23.97
C MET A 1 7.44 -2.23 -23.15
N GLU A 2 6.30 -1.84 -22.60
CA GLU A 2 6.23 -0.70 -21.68
C GLU A 2 7.00 -1.01 -20.38
N PRO A 3 7.68 -0.03 -19.77
CA PRO A 3 8.28 -0.17 -18.45
C PRO A 3 7.29 -0.69 -17.41
N LEU A 4 7.77 -1.57 -16.52
CA LEU A 4 7.02 -1.96 -15.32
C LEU A 4 6.74 -0.72 -14.47
N ARG A 5 5.53 -0.61 -13.94
CA ARG A 5 5.07 0.51 -13.12
C ARG A 5 4.80 0.05 -11.69
N LEU A 6 5.63 0.50 -10.75
CA LEU A 6 5.51 0.16 -9.34
C LEU A 6 5.06 1.39 -8.55
N LEU A 7 4.11 1.21 -7.63
CA LEU A 7 3.76 2.17 -6.59
C LEU A 7 4.08 1.57 -5.22
N GLU A 8 4.77 2.31 -4.37
CA GLU A 8 4.93 2.01 -2.95
C GLU A 8 4.36 3.17 -2.13
N MET A 9 3.52 2.84 -1.15
CA MET A 9 3.03 3.77 -0.14
C MET A 9 3.72 3.48 1.19
N GLY A 10 4.22 4.52 1.86
CA GLY A 10 5.07 4.40 3.04
C GLY A 10 6.54 4.21 2.64
N LEU A 11 7.37 5.23 2.87
CA LEU A 11 8.74 5.30 2.33
C LEU A 11 9.81 5.28 3.42
N LEU A 12 9.40 5.43 4.67
CA LEU A 12 10.28 5.39 5.82
C LEU A 12 9.48 5.02 7.07
N ARG A 13 10.06 4.22 7.96
CA ARG A 13 9.42 3.84 9.23
C ARG A 13 8.93 5.03 10.04
N THR A 14 7.74 4.89 10.61
CA THR A 14 7.08 5.92 11.42
C THR A 14 7.94 6.42 12.59
N ASP A 15 8.66 5.54 13.30
CA ASP A 15 9.50 5.94 14.44
C ASP A 15 10.73 6.77 14.03
N ILE A 16 11.14 6.72 12.76
CA ILE A 16 12.19 7.58 12.20
C ILE A 16 11.56 8.91 11.78
N GLN A 17 10.38 8.88 11.16
CA GLN A 17 9.64 10.09 10.78
C GLN A 17 9.29 10.95 12.01
N GLU A 18 8.88 10.33 13.12
CA GLU A 18 8.57 10.99 14.40
C GLU A 18 9.75 11.75 15.01
N ARG A 19 11.00 11.38 14.67
CA ARG A 19 12.21 12.11 15.13
C ARG A 19 12.44 13.40 14.36
N ASN A 20 11.85 13.54 13.16
CA ASN A 20 11.85 14.78 12.39
C ASN A 20 10.49 14.99 11.69
N PRO A 21 9.41 15.33 12.43
CA PRO A 21 8.05 15.36 11.88
C PRO A 21 7.85 16.40 10.77
N GLY A 22 8.69 17.43 10.72
CA GLY A 22 8.63 18.47 9.69
C GLY A 22 9.32 18.08 8.39
N GLY A 23 10.12 17.01 8.39
CA GLY A 23 11.01 16.70 7.29
C GLY A 23 12.02 17.83 7.00
N PRO A 24 12.55 17.91 5.77
CA PRO A 24 12.48 16.86 4.76
C PRO A 24 13.37 15.67 5.16
N HIS A 25 13.00 14.47 4.69
CA HIS A 25 13.78 13.24 4.85
C HIS A 25 14.62 13.01 3.60
N ALA A 26 15.87 12.58 3.81
CA ALA A 26 16.83 12.32 2.73
C ALA A 26 16.95 10.84 2.35
N SER A 27 16.29 9.93 3.09
CA SER A 27 16.42 8.48 2.91
C SER A 27 15.09 7.87 2.49
N VAL A 28 15.12 7.06 1.43
CA VAL A 28 14.00 6.25 0.91
C VAL A 28 14.49 4.83 0.62
N PRO A 29 14.77 4.02 1.67
CA PRO A 29 15.54 2.79 1.53
C PRO A 29 14.93 1.78 0.55
N SER A 30 13.62 1.58 0.60
CA SER A 30 12.91 0.65 -0.28
C SER A 30 12.85 1.14 -1.72
N LEU A 31 12.65 2.44 -1.97
CA LEU A 31 12.71 2.98 -3.33
C LEU A 31 14.10 2.83 -3.97
N ALA A 32 15.17 2.97 -3.18
CA ALA A 32 16.53 2.72 -3.65
C ALA A 32 16.72 1.24 -4.02
N MET A 33 16.26 0.32 -3.15
CA MET A 33 16.25 -1.12 -3.44
C MET A 33 15.45 -1.44 -4.72
N TRP A 34 14.26 -0.87 -4.88
CA TRP A 34 13.45 -1.10 -6.08
C TRP A 34 14.13 -0.58 -7.33
N ARG A 35 14.81 0.57 -7.26
CA ARG A 35 15.58 1.09 -8.40
C ARG A 35 16.71 0.14 -8.79
N ASP A 36 17.42 -0.41 -7.82
CA ASP A 36 18.50 -1.38 -8.08
C ASP A 36 17.96 -2.70 -8.65
N TYR A 37 16.83 -3.18 -8.13
CA TYR A 37 16.23 -4.46 -8.55
C TYR A 37 15.48 -4.35 -9.89
N LEU A 38 14.89 -3.18 -10.19
CA LEU A 38 14.06 -2.91 -11.36
C LEU A 38 14.59 -1.68 -12.11
N PRO A 39 15.78 -1.74 -12.74
CA PRO A 39 16.47 -0.57 -13.27
C PRO A 39 15.67 0.17 -14.36
N ASN A 40 14.80 -0.54 -15.08
CA ASN A 40 13.98 0.00 -16.16
C ASN A 40 12.55 0.36 -15.74
N ALA A 41 12.16 0.18 -14.47
CA ALA A 41 10.79 0.47 -14.03
C ALA A 41 10.55 1.99 -13.85
N THR A 42 9.29 2.40 -13.97
CA THR A 42 8.82 3.68 -13.43
C THR A 42 8.30 3.42 -12.02
N ILE A 43 8.92 4.05 -11.02
CA ILE A 43 8.62 3.82 -9.60
C ILE A 43 7.97 5.09 -9.04
N TYR A 44 6.85 4.92 -8.35
CA TYR A 44 6.16 5.96 -7.61
C TYR A 44 6.26 5.67 -6.12
N GLY A 45 6.77 6.62 -5.35
CA GLY A 45 6.70 6.61 -3.89
C GLY A 45 5.62 7.58 -3.40
N PHE A 46 4.86 7.18 -2.39
CA PHE A 46 3.79 8.01 -1.82
C PHE A 46 3.82 8.00 -0.30
N ASP A 47 3.95 9.17 0.32
CA ASP A 47 4.06 9.29 1.77
C ASP A 47 3.47 10.62 2.28
N ILE A 48 3.04 10.65 3.54
CA ILE A 48 2.57 11.86 4.20
C ILE A 48 3.73 12.82 4.54
N ALA A 49 4.92 12.26 4.80
CA ALA A 49 6.12 13.01 5.10
C ALA A 49 6.74 13.66 3.86
N ASP A 50 7.56 14.67 4.11
CA ASP A 50 8.29 15.39 3.06
C ASP A 50 9.61 14.68 2.74
N PHE A 51 9.77 14.20 1.50
CA PHE A 51 11.00 13.56 1.00
C PHE A 51 11.70 14.42 -0.07
N SER A 52 11.47 15.74 -0.09
CA SER A 52 12.11 16.65 -1.05
C SER A 52 13.64 16.73 -0.93
N ALA A 53 14.21 16.25 0.18
CA ALA A 53 15.66 16.12 0.36
C ALA A 53 16.22 14.76 -0.07
N ALA A 54 15.37 13.81 -0.50
CA ALA A 54 15.82 12.53 -1.00
C ALA A 54 16.59 12.70 -2.33
N PRO A 55 17.67 11.95 -2.56
CA PRO A 55 18.42 12.03 -3.79
C PRO A 55 17.55 11.64 -4.98
N ALA A 56 17.66 12.41 -6.07
CA ALA A 56 16.97 12.09 -7.31
C ALA A 56 17.49 10.75 -7.87
N MET A 57 16.56 9.86 -8.19
CA MET A 57 16.85 8.57 -8.82
C MET A 57 16.14 8.50 -10.18
N PRO A 58 16.82 8.05 -11.25
CA PRO A 58 16.21 7.94 -12.58
C PRO A 58 14.91 7.13 -12.55
N GLY A 59 13.82 7.67 -13.12
CA GLY A 59 12.53 6.97 -13.19
C GLY A 59 11.81 6.78 -11.84
N VAL A 60 12.27 7.41 -10.75
CA VAL A 60 11.59 7.43 -9.46
C VAL A 60 10.90 8.78 -9.25
N HIS A 61 9.62 8.75 -8.87
CA HIS A 61 8.80 9.91 -8.61
C HIS A 61 8.24 9.82 -7.19
N ILE A 62 8.49 10.82 -6.34
CA ILE A 62 7.97 10.85 -4.97
C ILE A 62 6.86 11.89 -4.88
N LEU A 63 5.70 11.48 -4.38
CA LEU A 63 4.51 12.30 -4.24
C LEU A 63 4.10 12.36 -2.77
N ARG A 64 3.85 13.56 -2.27
CA ARG A 64 3.40 13.76 -0.89
C ARG A 64 1.88 13.67 -0.78
N GLY A 65 1.37 12.91 0.18
CA GLY A 65 -0.05 12.80 0.49
C GLY A 65 -0.37 11.74 1.53
N ASN A 66 -1.57 11.79 2.09
CA ASN A 66 -2.05 10.85 3.07
C ASN A 66 -2.85 9.72 2.40
N SER A 67 -2.40 8.47 2.53
CA SER A 67 -3.07 7.28 1.95
C SER A 67 -4.45 6.99 2.55
N GLY A 68 -4.78 7.57 3.70
CA GLY A 68 -6.12 7.56 4.28
C GLY A 68 -7.07 8.64 3.73
N ARG A 69 -6.64 9.46 2.75
CA ARG A 69 -7.44 10.56 2.19
C ARG A 69 -7.71 10.34 0.69
N LEU A 70 -8.98 10.28 0.33
CA LEU A 70 -9.41 10.05 -1.06
C LEU A 70 -8.87 11.14 -2.00
N GLU A 71 -8.83 12.40 -1.56
CA GLU A 71 -8.35 13.51 -2.38
C GLU A 71 -6.86 13.37 -2.72
N ASP A 72 -6.07 12.84 -1.79
CA ASP A 72 -4.63 12.64 -1.99
C ASP A 72 -4.35 11.43 -2.87
N LEU A 73 -5.12 10.34 -2.72
CA LEU A 73 -5.09 9.19 -3.63
C LEU A 73 -5.51 9.56 -5.05
N ASP A 74 -6.49 10.46 -5.20
CA ASP A 74 -6.92 10.96 -6.50
C ASP A 74 -5.85 11.78 -7.19
N ARG A 75 -5.16 12.63 -6.41
CA ARG A 75 -3.99 13.37 -6.91
C ARG A 75 -2.87 12.41 -7.33
N LEU A 76 -2.59 11.38 -6.52
CA LEU A 76 -1.63 10.33 -6.86
C LEU A 76 -1.99 9.65 -8.18
N ILE A 77 -3.25 9.25 -8.38
CA ILE A 77 -3.72 8.61 -9.62
C ILE A 77 -3.60 9.57 -10.80
N ALA A 78 -3.97 10.84 -10.64
CA ALA A 78 -3.89 11.84 -11.70
C ALA A 78 -2.44 12.13 -12.12
N GLN A 79 -1.51 12.23 -11.16
CA GLN A 79 -0.10 12.54 -11.40
C GLN A 79 0.67 11.32 -11.93
N SER A 80 0.34 10.12 -11.46
CA SER A 80 0.95 8.89 -11.97
C SER A 80 0.34 8.45 -13.29
N GLY A 81 -0.96 8.67 -13.51
CA GLY A 81 -1.71 8.08 -14.62
C GLY A 81 -2.18 6.63 -14.36
N GLY A 82 -2.09 6.13 -13.13
CA GLY A 82 -2.55 4.79 -12.75
C GLY A 82 -1.84 3.66 -13.51
N LEU A 83 -2.58 2.57 -13.84
CA LEU A 83 -2.09 1.43 -14.63
C LEU A 83 -0.82 0.79 -14.06
N PHE A 84 -0.81 0.55 -12.75
CA PHE A 84 0.32 -0.05 -12.05
C PHE A 84 0.41 -1.56 -12.33
N ASP A 85 1.63 -2.08 -12.41
CA ASP A 85 1.88 -3.52 -12.46
C ASP A 85 1.98 -4.09 -11.03
N VAL A 86 2.53 -3.29 -10.10
CA VAL A 86 2.67 -3.63 -8.68
C VAL A 86 2.30 -2.42 -7.83
N ILE A 87 1.53 -2.65 -6.76
CA ILE A 87 1.26 -1.68 -5.69
C ILE A 87 1.66 -2.33 -4.36
N VAL A 88 2.45 -1.64 -3.55
CA VAL A 88 2.85 -2.03 -2.20
C VAL A 88 2.25 -1.02 -1.21
N ASP A 89 1.46 -1.51 -0.27
CA ASP A 89 0.87 -0.75 0.84
C ASP A 89 1.61 -1.10 2.13
N ASP A 90 2.64 -0.30 2.44
CA ASP A 90 3.44 -0.35 3.67
C ASP A 90 3.36 1.00 4.42
N ALA A 91 2.18 1.63 4.38
CA ALA A 91 1.97 2.98 4.92
C ALA A 91 1.68 2.98 6.43
N SER A 92 0.55 3.53 6.88
CA SER A 92 0.27 3.65 8.32
C SER A 92 -0.08 2.32 9.00
N HIS A 93 -0.42 1.28 8.24
CA HIS A 93 -0.99 0.01 8.69
C HIS A 93 -2.34 0.13 9.44
N ALA A 94 -2.92 1.33 9.52
CA ALA A 94 -4.27 1.49 10.05
C ALA A 94 -5.27 0.83 9.09
N SER A 95 -6.17 -0.01 9.62
CA SER A 95 -7.02 -0.87 8.80
C SER A 95 -7.91 -0.06 7.86
N HIS A 96 -8.44 1.06 8.34
CA HIS A 96 -9.26 1.94 7.52
C HIS A 96 -8.46 2.65 6.41
N HIS A 97 -7.19 3.03 6.64
CA HIS A 97 -6.34 3.58 5.58
C HIS A 97 -6.08 2.53 4.49
N GLN A 98 -5.70 1.30 4.88
CA GLN A 98 -5.49 0.20 3.94
C GLN A 98 -6.76 -0.12 3.13
N GLN A 99 -7.94 -0.07 3.76
CA GLN A 99 -9.22 -0.30 3.07
C GLN A 99 -9.57 0.83 2.09
N ILE A 100 -9.36 2.10 2.47
CA ILE A 100 -9.55 3.25 1.58
C ILE A 100 -8.61 3.14 0.38
N ALA A 101 -7.32 2.87 0.62
CA ALA A 101 -6.33 2.74 -0.42
C ALA A 101 -6.62 1.56 -1.34
N LEU A 102 -6.93 0.38 -0.79
CA LEU A 102 -7.33 -0.81 -1.56
C LEU A 102 -8.52 -0.51 -2.47
N ALA A 103 -9.57 0.11 -1.93
CA ALA A 103 -10.77 0.45 -2.69
C ALA A 103 -10.45 1.37 -3.88
N ARG A 104 -9.52 2.31 -3.68
CA ARG A 104 -9.23 3.34 -4.67
C ARG A 104 -8.18 2.91 -5.71
N LEU A 105 -7.18 2.14 -5.28
CA LEU A 105 -5.99 1.83 -6.06
C LEU A 105 -6.03 0.44 -6.71
N PHE A 106 -6.74 -0.54 -6.14
CA PHE A 106 -6.86 -1.88 -6.76
C PHE A 106 -7.41 -1.84 -8.20
N PRO A 107 -8.44 -1.02 -8.53
CA PRO A 107 -8.91 -0.87 -9.92
C PRO A 107 -7.89 -0.24 -10.87
N ARG A 108 -6.78 0.32 -10.34
CA ARG A 108 -5.71 0.97 -11.10
C ARG A 108 -4.53 0.06 -11.39
N LEU A 109 -4.56 -1.19 -10.93
CA LEU A 109 -3.62 -2.21 -11.41
C LEU A 109 -3.92 -2.57 -12.87
N ARG A 110 -2.93 -3.03 -13.64
CA ARG A 110 -3.17 -3.71 -14.92
C ARG A 110 -3.76 -5.12 -14.67
N PRO A 111 -4.42 -5.74 -15.67
CA PRO A 111 -4.74 -7.17 -15.60
C PRO A 111 -3.48 -7.99 -15.30
N GLY A 112 -3.56 -8.91 -14.34
CA GLY A 112 -2.42 -9.66 -13.82
C GLY A 112 -1.54 -8.92 -12.80
N GLY A 113 -1.80 -7.64 -12.54
CA GLY A 113 -1.04 -6.84 -11.57
C GLY A 113 -1.26 -7.29 -10.12
N LEU A 114 -0.33 -6.89 -9.25
CA LEU A 114 -0.26 -7.34 -7.86
C LEU A 114 -0.49 -6.18 -6.88
N TYR A 115 -1.35 -6.37 -5.89
CA TYR A 115 -1.51 -5.50 -4.73
C TYR A 115 -0.98 -6.21 -3.49
N CYS A 116 0.13 -5.73 -2.92
CA CYS A 116 0.75 -6.25 -1.72
C CYS A 116 0.36 -5.36 -0.52
N ILE A 117 -0.13 -5.96 0.57
CA ILE A 117 -0.48 -5.24 1.81
C ILE A 117 0.34 -5.79 2.96
N GLU A 118 1.22 -4.97 3.52
CA GLU A 118 2.11 -5.35 4.61
C GLU A 118 1.49 -5.12 5.99
N ASN A 119 2.11 -5.74 7.00
CA ASN A 119 1.85 -5.51 8.43
C ASN A 119 0.38 -5.65 8.87
N LEU A 120 -0.35 -6.59 8.28
CA LEU A 120 -1.77 -6.87 8.58
C LEU A 120 -2.04 -7.29 10.03
N HIS A 121 -1.00 -7.70 10.76
CA HIS A 121 -1.05 -8.14 12.15
C HIS A 121 -0.88 -6.99 13.17
N HIS A 122 -0.51 -5.78 12.73
CA HIS A 122 -0.23 -4.64 13.61
C HIS A 122 -1.04 -3.41 13.18
N GLN A 123 -1.69 -2.74 14.15
CA GLN A 123 -2.42 -1.49 13.90
C GLN A 123 -2.00 -0.39 14.89
N PRO A 124 -1.67 0.82 14.42
CA PRO A 124 -1.21 1.91 15.27
C PRO A 124 -2.35 2.47 16.15
N ALA A 125 -2.18 2.41 17.48
CA ALA A 125 -3.21 2.83 18.44
C ALA A 125 -3.65 4.30 18.31
N GLY A 126 -2.76 5.19 17.86
CA GLY A 126 -3.07 6.63 17.69
C GLY A 126 -3.85 6.98 16.41
N ILE A 127 -4.00 6.02 15.48
CA ILE A 127 -4.65 6.24 14.19
C ILE A 127 -5.84 5.29 14.01
N GLU A 128 -5.73 4.05 14.50
CA GLU A 128 -6.76 3.03 14.34
C GLU A 128 -8.01 3.30 15.21
N PRO A 129 -9.21 3.43 14.61
CA PRO A 129 -10.45 3.52 15.36
C PRO A 129 -10.71 2.25 16.18
N GLY A 130 -11.18 2.39 17.42
CA GLY A 130 -11.41 1.24 18.31
C GLY A 130 -12.45 0.22 17.81
N ASN A 131 -13.33 0.61 16.89
CA ASN A 131 -14.32 -0.26 16.26
C ASN A 131 -13.99 -0.62 14.79
N ALA A 132 -12.75 -0.36 14.35
CA ALA A 132 -12.35 -0.65 12.98
C ALA A 132 -12.40 -2.16 12.69
N VAL A 133 -12.96 -2.51 11.53
CA VAL A 133 -12.81 -3.85 10.97
C VAL A 133 -11.36 -4.01 10.52
N ARG A 134 -10.67 -5.06 10.96
CA ARG A 134 -9.30 -5.35 10.53
C ARG A 134 -9.25 -5.65 9.03
N THR A 135 -8.27 -5.10 8.33
CA THR A 135 -8.05 -5.41 6.90
C THR A 135 -7.83 -6.89 6.70
N LEU A 136 -7.10 -7.57 7.61
CA LEU A 136 -6.91 -9.02 7.55
C LEU A 136 -8.23 -9.80 7.53
N ASP A 137 -9.19 -9.44 8.38
CA ASP A 137 -10.49 -10.10 8.44
C ASP A 137 -11.30 -9.86 7.16
N LEU A 138 -11.21 -8.65 6.61
CA LEU A 138 -11.83 -8.31 5.32
C LEU A 138 -11.24 -9.15 4.18
N LEU A 139 -9.92 -9.25 4.09
CA LEU A 139 -9.24 -10.03 3.07
C LEU A 139 -9.52 -11.54 3.20
N ARG A 140 -9.56 -12.08 4.42
CA ARG A 140 -9.94 -13.48 4.65
C ARG A 140 -11.38 -13.75 4.22
N ALA A 141 -12.30 -12.82 4.48
CA ALA A 141 -13.67 -12.92 3.99
C ALA A 141 -13.71 -12.95 2.46
N LEU A 142 -12.98 -12.04 1.80
CA LEU A 142 -12.87 -11.98 0.33
C LEU A 142 -12.28 -13.26 -0.26
N ALA A 143 -11.23 -13.82 0.36
CA ALA A 143 -10.60 -15.06 -0.08
C ALA A 143 -11.56 -16.27 -0.01
N CYS A 144 -12.51 -16.26 0.93
CA CYS A 144 -13.59 -17.25 1.00
C CYS A 144 -14.79 -16.93 0.08
N GLY A 145 -14.68 -15.95 -0.81
CA GLY A 145 -15.78 -15.49 -1.66
C GLY A 145 -16.90 -14.76 -0.91
N ARG A 146 -16.68 -14.36 0.34
CA ARG A 146 -17.60 -13.53 1.12
C ARG A 146 -17.25 -12.05 0.94
N GLY A 147 -18.12 -11.15 1.40
CA GLY A 147 -17.86 -9.72 1.49
C GLY A 147 -18.18 -9.24 2.90
N ARG A 148 -17.47 -8.21 3.36
CA ARG A 148 -17.73 -7.56 4.66
C ARG A 148 -17.73 -6.06 4.42
N GLU A 149 -18.91 -5.45 4.44
CA GLU A 149 -19.05 -3.99 4.32
C GLU A 149 -18.31 -3.30 5.47
N THR A 150 -17.63 -2.20 5.16
CA THR A 150 -17.01 -1.31 6.15
C THR A 150 -17.37 0.13 5.80
N PRO A 151 -17.20 1.11 6.70
CA PRO A 151 -17.43 2.51 6.37
C PRO A 151 -16.62 3.03 5.16
N HIS A 152 -15.59 2.29 4.74
CA HIS A 152 -14.66 2.66 3.66
C HIS A 152 -14.76 1.76 2.43
N LEU A 153 -15.54 0.67 2.54
CA LEU A 153 -15.75 -0.32 1.49
C LEU A 153 -17.23 -0.69 1.50
N ASP A 154 -18.02 0.06 0.75
CA ASP A 154 -19.44 -0.21 0.59
C ASP A 154 -19.67 -1.46 -0.29
N ARG A 155 -20.93 -1.89 -0.35
CA ARG A 155 -21.35 -3.05 -1.15
C ARG A 155 -20.90 -2.96 -2.62
N HIS A 156 -20.94 -1.78 -3.22
CA HIS A 156 -20.63 -1.61 -4.64
C HIS A 156 -19.14 -1.77 -4.87
N ALA A 157 -18.31 -1.05 -4.11
CA ALA A 157 -16.85 -1.17 -4.17
C ALA A 157 -16.38 -2.61 -3.88
N LEU A 158 -16.98 -3.28 -2.90
CA LEU A 158 -16.68 -4.68 -2.61
C LEU A 158 -17.05 -5.62 -3.76
N ALA A 159 -18.18 -5.39 -4.42
CA ALA A 159 -18.59 -6.19 -5.57
C ALA A 159 -17.61 -6.02 -6.74
N GLU A 160 -17.18 -4.78 -7.02
CA GLU A 160 -16.19 -4.49 -8.07
C GLU A 160 -14.84 -5.14 -7.77
N ILE A 161 -14.32 -4.98 -6.55
CA ILE A 161 -13.04 -5.58 -6.13
C ILE A 161 -13.14 -7.10 -6.22
N LYS A 162 -14.20 -7.71 -5.68
CA LYS A 162 -14.40 -9.17 -5.74
C LYS A 162 -14.50 -9.68 -7.17
N ALA A 163 -15.13 -8.92 -8.07
CA ALA A 163 -15.20 -9.27 -9.49
C ALA A 163 -13.84 -9.13 -10.21
N ALA A 164 -12.95 -8.29 -9.70
CA ALA A 164 -11.62 -8.06 -10.27
C ALA A 164 -10.49 -8.90 -9.64
N ILE A 165 -10.69 -9.54 -8.48
CA ILE A 165 -9.68 -10.39 -7.83
C ILE A 165 -9.60 -11.76 -8.52
N ALA A 166 -8.41 -12.12 -8.99
CA ALA A 166 -8.09 -13.46 -9.47
C ALA A 166 -7.89 -14.43 -8.29
N ASP A 167 -7.03 -14.05 -7.34
CA ASP A 167 -6.74 -14.78 -6.11
C ASP A 167 -6.18 -13.85 -5.03
N ILE A 168 -6.17 -14.36 -3.79
CA ILE A 168 -5.54 -13.73 -2.63
C ILE A 168 -4.65 -14.78 -1.98
N ALA A 169 -3.37 -14.46 -1.81
CA ALA A 169 -2.40 -15.28 -1.08
C ALA A 169 -1.98 -14.57 0.21
N PHE A 170 -1.81 -15.33 1.29
CA PHE A 170 -1.36 -14.83 2.59
C PHE A 170 0.01 -15.39 2.93
N TYR A 171 0.85 -14.58 3.56
CA TYR A 171 2.21 -14.91 3.94
C TYR A 171 2.48 -14.43 5.37
N ASP A 172 3.29 -15.20 6.10
CA ASP A 172 3.75 -14.85 7.44
C ASP A 172 4.79 -13.71 7.38
N SER A 173 5.00 -12.98 8.47
CA SER A 173 5.84 -11.76 8.48
C SER A 173 7.29 -12.02 8.09
N LEU A 174 7.79 -13.24 8.31
CA LEU A 174 9.20 -13.63 8.18
C LEU A 174 10.20 -12.68 8.89
N ASP A 175 9.71 -11.82 9.78
CA ASP A 175 10.54 -10.90 10.55
C ASP A 175 11.25 -11.67 11.65
N ARG A 176 12.55 -11.89 11.46
CA ARG A 176 13.41 -12.58 12.43
C ARG A 176 14.00 -11.63 13.46
N SER A 177 13.78 -10.33 13.31
CA SER A 177 14.43 -9.29 14.11
C SER A 177 13.74 -9.07 15.46
N PHE A 178 12.42 -9.34 15.55
CA PHE A 178 11.62 -9.14 16.76
C PHE A 178 11.13 -10.43 17.42
N GLY A 179 11.64 -11.59 16.98
CA GLY A 179 11.51 -12.86 17.70
C GLY A 179 10.19 -13.61 17.53
N GLU A 180 9.19 -13.04 16.85
CA GLU A 180 7.92 -13.71 16.56
C GLU A 180 7.56 -13.61 15.06
N ILE A 181 7.22 -14.75 14.47
CA ILE A 181 6.68 -14.82 13.10
C ILE A 181 5.16 -14.75 13.21
N HIS A 182 4.57 -13.67 12.71
CA HIS A 182 3.12 -13.46 12.73
C HIS A 182 2.50 -14.04 11.46
N ARG A 183 1.44 -14.84 11.64
CA ARG A 183 0.75 -15.47 10.52
C ARG A 183 -0.10 -14.49 9.72
N ASP A 184 -0.15 -14.69 8.40
CA ASP A 184 -0.93 -13.86 7.47
C ASP A 184 -0.65 -12.34 7.62
N ALA A 185 0.60 -11.98 7.89
CA ALA A 185 1.06 -10.61 8.07
C ALA A 185 1.12 -9.83 6.76
N LEU A 186 1.25 -10.52 5.63
CA LEU A 186 1.27 -9.97 4.28
C LEU A 186 0.18 -10.65 3.45
N ALA A 187 -0.56 -9.88 2.67
CA ALA A 187 -1.45 -10.41 1.64
C ALA A 187 -1.07 -9.88 0.26
N ILE A 188 -1.15 -10.75 -0.74
CA ILE A 188 -0.99 -10.40 -2.15
C ILE A 188 -2.31 -10.70 -2.87
N LEU A 189 -2.91 -9.67 -3.46
CA LEU A 189 -4.10 -9.78 -4.29
C LEU A 189 -3.68 -9.64 -5.75
N ARG A 190 -4.04 -10.61 -6.58
CA ARG A 190 -3.81 -10.53 -8.03
C ARG A 190 -5.07 -10.05 -8.73
N ARG A 191 -4.94 -9.06 -9.62
CA ARG A 191 -6.05 -8.58 -10.46
C ARG A 191 -6.24 -9.49 -11.69
N ARG A 192 -7.49 -9.76 -12.06
CA ARG A 192 -7.88 -10.45 -13.30
C ARG A 192 -7.54 -9.65 -14.54
#